data_AF-A0A5E6N2M6-F1
#
_entry.id   AF-A0A5E6N2M6-F1
#
_cell.length_a   1.000
_cell.length_b   1.000
_cell.length_c   1.000
_cell.angle_alpha   90.00
_cell.angle_beta   90.00
_cell.angle_gamma   90.00
#
_symmetry.space_group_name_H-M   'P 1'
#
loop_
_entity.id
_entity.type
_entity.pdbx_description
1 polymer ?
#
loop_
_entity_poly.entity_id
_entity_poly.type
_entity_poly.pdbx_seq_one_letter_code
_entity_poly.pdbx_strand_id
1 'polypeptide(L)' 'MTHQSAIDLAKTLVAITPDNLTKVFFTDSGSVAVESALKIALQYWHNKGEKTNKNLLPY' A
#
# COMPACT_ATOMS: atom_id res chain seq x y z
N MET A 1 13.81 -11.44 1.41
CA MET A 1 13.56 -12.89 1.56
C MET A 1 12.06 -13.11 1.42
N THR A 2 11.61 -13.96 0.51
CA THR A 2 10.19 -14.33 0.38
C THR A 2 10.00 -15.71 1.02
N HIS A 3 9.00 -15.83 1.89
CA HIS A 3 8.63 -17.08 2.55
C HIS A 3 7.24 -17.49 2.08
N GLN A 4 6.99 -18.79 1.96
CA GLN A 4 5.73 -19.35 1.45
C GLN A 4 4.52 -18.81 2.23
N SER A 5 4.61 -18.71 3.56
CA SER A 5 3.55 -18.16 4.41
C SER A 5 3.16 -16.73 4.05
N ALA A 6 4.12 -15.89 3.66
CA ALA A 6 3.84 -14.51 3.24
C ALA A 6 3.10 -14.46 1.89
N ILE A 7 3.43 -15.38 0.98
CA ILE A 7 2.76 -15.51 -0.32
C ILE A 7 1.31 -15.96 -0.14
N ASP A 8 1.08 -16.97 0.68
CA ASP A 8 -0.26 -17.53 0.90
C ASP A 8 -1.16 -16.55 1.65
N LEU A 9 -0.60 -15.83 2.62
CA LEU A 9 -1.31 -14.74 3.29
C LEU A 9 -1.65 -13.61 2.32
N ALA A 10 -0.71 -13.19 1.47
CA ALA A 10 -0.98 -12.15 0.47
C ALA A 10 -2.10 -12.55 -0.49
N LYS A 11 -2.11 -13.81 -0.97
CA LYS A 11 -3.19 -14.33 -1.83
C LYS A 11 -4.53 -14.32 -1.12
N THR A 12 -4.57 -14.76 0.14
CA THR A 12 -5.80 -14.76 0.94
C THR A 12 -6.34 -13.36 1.13
N LEU A 13 -5.47 -12.40 1.45
CA LEU A 13 -5.85 -10.99 1.62
C LEU A 13 -6.42 -10.40 0.31
N VAL A 14 -5.76 -10.63 -0.83
CA VAL A 14 -6.26 -10.16 -2.13
C VAL A 14 -7.63 -10.75 -2.46
N ALA A 15 -7.87 -12.02 -2.13
CA ALA A 15 -9.14 -12.70 -2.43
C ALA A 15 -10.33 -12.17 -1.62
N ILE A 16 -10.11 -11.51 -0.47
CA ILE A 16 -11.16 -10.96 0.39
C ILE A 16 -11.32 -9.44 0.26
N THR A 17 -10.38 -8.75 -0.40
CA THR A 17 -10.43 -7.31 -0.64
C THR A 17 -11.15 -6.96 -1.95
N PRO A 18 -11.62 -5.72 -2.14
CA PRO A 18 -12.16 -5.26 -3.42
C PRO A 18 -11.23 -5.55 -4.61
N ASP A 19 -11.80 -5.82 -5.78
CA ASP A 19 -11.09 -6.28 -6.98
C ASP A 19 -9.93 -5.37 -7.45
N ASN A 20 -9.99 -4.08 -7.11
CA ASN A 20 -8.95 -3.11 -7.46
C ASN A 20 -7.71 -3.16 -6.53
N LEU A 21 -7.74 -3.95 -5.45
CA LEU A 21 -6.64 -4.14 -4.50
C LEU A 21 -5.94 -5.49 -4.74
N THR A 22 -4.92 -5.49 -5.58
CA THR A 22 -4.24 -6.71 -6.04
C THR A 22 -2.83 -6.92 -5.47
N LYS A 23 -2.34 -5.97 -4.64
CA LYS A 23 -0.99 -6.00 -4.06
C LYS A 23 -1.03 -5.79 -2.56
N VAL A 24 -0.18 -6.52 -1.85
CA VAL A 24 -0.04 -6.47 -0.39
C VAL A 24 1.36 -5.98 -0.02
N PHE A 25 1.42 -5.04 0.91
CA PHE A 25 2.66 -4.57 1.53
C PHE A 25 2.57 -4.84 3.04
N PHE A 26 3.41 -5.73 3.56
CA PHE A 26 3.42 -6.10 4.98
C PHE A 26 4.22 -5.10 5.80
N THR A 27 3.72 -4.78 6.99
CA THR A 27 4.35 -3.90 7.97
C THR A 27 4.21 -4.46 9.38
N ASP A 28 5.09 -4.04 10.29
CA ASP A 28 5.15 -4.58 11.65
C ASP A 28 4.03 -4.07 12.58
N SER A 29 3.38 -2.96 12.23
CA SER A 29 2.26 -2.39 12.98
C SER A 29 1.30 -1.58 12.12
N GLY A 30 0.12 -1.26 12.65
CA GLY A 30 -0.87 -0.42 11.97
C GLY A 30 -0.38 1.01 11.72
N SER A 31 0.33 1.63 12.67
CA SER A 31 0.88 2.98 12.48
C SER A 31 1.89 3.02 11.32
N VAL A 32 2.75 2.00 11.23
CA VAL A 32 3.72 1.87 10.13
C VAL A 32 3.01 1.59 8.80
N ALA A 33 1.89 0.86 8.81
CA ALA A 33 1.05 0.65 7.62
C ALA A 33 0.51 1.98 7.07
N VAL A 34 -0.01 2.85 7.95
CA VAL A 34 -0.57 4.16 7.55
C VAL A 34 0.53 5.07 6.98
N GLU A 35 1.69 5.16 7.64
CA GLU A 35 2.82 5.96 7.15
C GLU A 35 3.34 5.44 5.79
N SER A 36 3.42 4.12 5.64
CA SER A 36 3.85 3.48 4.39
C SER A 36 2.85 3.75 3.25
N ALA A 37 1.55 3.63 3.52
CA ALA A 37 0.50 3.93 2.55
C ALA A 37 0.59 5.39 2.05
N LEU A 38 0.86 6.33 2.96
CA LEU A 38 1.05 7.74 2.62
C LEU A 38 2.24 7.94 1.68
N LYS A 39 3.38 7.32 1.98
CA LYS A 39 4.59 7.38 1.15
C LYS A 39 4.36 6.76 -0.23
N ILE A 40 3.65 5.63 -0.30
CA ILE A 40 3.28 4.97 -1.56
C ILE A 40 2.41 5.90 -2.42
N ALA A 41 1.40 6.55 -1.82
CA ALA A 41 0.55 7.50 -2.52
C ALA A 41 1.34 8.71 -3.05
N LEU A 42 2.23 9.29 -2.25
CA LEU A 42 3.09 10.40 -2.66
C LEU A 42 4.03 9.98 -3.81
N GLN A 43 4.66 8.82 -3.70
CA GLN A 43 5.58 8.30 -4.71
C GLN A 43 4.86 7.99 -6.04
N TYR A 44 3.62 7.50 -5.98
CA TYR A 44 2.80 7.24 -7.17
C TYR A 44 2.64 8.51 -8.03
N TRP A 45 2.24 9.63 -7.42
CA TRP A 45 2.06 10.89 -8.13
C TRP A 45 3.39 11.47 -8.62
N HIS A 46 4.43 11.41 -7.79
CA HIS A 46 5.78 11.81 -8.20
C HIS A 46 6.24 11.05 -9.47
N ASN A 47 6.00 9.74 -9.52
CA ASN A 47 6.36 8.90 -10.67
C ASN A 47 5.53 9.18 -11.93
N LYS A 48 4.30 9.68 -11.77
CA LYS A 48 3.46 10.12 -12.90
C LYS A 48 3.91 11.46 -13.51
N GLY A 49 4.90 12.14 -12.92
CA GLY A 49 5.30 13.49 -13.35
C GLY A 49 4.28 14.56 -12.99
N GLU A 50 3.21 14.19 -12.28
CA GLU A 50 2.26 15.12 -11.71
C GLU A 50 2.84 15.64 -10.40
N LYS A 51 3.08 16.95 -10.31
CA LYS A 51 3.45 17.57 -9.03
C LYS A 51 2.31 17.31 -8.06
N THR A 52 2.52 16.39 -7.12
CA THR A 52 1.53 16.04 -6.11
C THR A 52 1.01 17.33 -5.50
N ASN A 53 -0.27 17.64 -5.75
CA ASN A 53 -0.95 18.70 -5.02
C ASN A 53 -0.82 18.30 -3.55
N LYS A 54 -0.09 19.06 -2.74
CA LYS A 54 0.28 18.72 -1.35
C LYS A 54 -0.94 18.58 -0.41
N ASN A 55 -2.15 18.68 -0.95
CA ASN A 55 -3.40 18.48 -0.26
C ASN A 55 -3.72 16.97 -0.24
N LEU A 56 -2.91 16.20 0.48
CA LEU A 56 -3.42 14.99 1.10
C LEU A 56 -4.37 15.50 2.19
N LEU A 57 -5.66 15.56 1.87
CA LEU A 57 -6.70 16.07 2.77
C LEU A 57 -6.56 15.36 4.13
N PRO A 58 -6.28 16.09 5.22
CA PRO A 58 -6.17 15.50 6.54
C PRO A 58 -7.56 15.50 7.16
N TYR A 59 -8.38 14.52 6.80
CA TYR A 59 -9.78 14.44 7.23
C TYR A 59 -10.69 15.57 6.71
#